data_AF-A0A0Q9JE83-F1
#
_entry.id   AF-A0A0Q9JE83-F1
#
_cell.length_a   1.000
_cell.length_b   1.000
_cell.length_c   1.000
_cell.angle_alpha   90.00
_cell.angle_beta   90.00
_cell.angle_gamma   90.00
#
_symmetry.space_group_name_H-M   'P 1'
#
loop_
_entity.id
_entity.type
_entity.pdbx_description
1 polymer ?
#
loop_
_entity_poly.entity_id
_entity_poly.type
_entity_poly.pdbx_seq_one_letter_code
_entity_poly.pdbx_strand_id
1 'polypeptide(L)' 'MILMAFIVTIITAIPAAHARETRPEYNEPYRPQFHFTPIQNWMSDPNGLVYFKGEYHLFYQYIRTEIRGGI' A
#
# COMPACT_ATOMS: atom_id res chain seq x y z
N MET A 1 12.31 30.34 -33.66
CA MET A 1 13.45 29.60 -33.08
C MET A 1 13.73 29.96 -31.61
N ILE A 2 13.46 31.18 -31.14
CA ILE A 2 13.59 31.55 -29.71
C ILE A 2 12.43 30.98 -28.85
N LEU A 3 11.20 30.90 -29.39
CA LEU A 3 10.04 30.34 -28.67
C LEU A 3 10.13 28.82 -28.40
N MET A 4 10.79 28.06 -29.29
CA MET A 4 10.97 26.60 -29.09
C MET A 4 12.05 26.28 -28.05
N ALA A 5 13.02 27.17 -27.84
CA ALA A 5 14.04 27.01 -26.81
C ALA A 5 13.45 27.17 -25.39
N PHE A 6 12.46 28.06 -25.19
CA PHE A 6 11.81 28.24 -23.90
C PHE A 6 10.95 27.03 -23.48
N ILE A 7 10.28 26.36 -24.43
CA ILE A 7 9.44 25.18 -24.15
C ILE A 7 10.31 23.98 -23.72
N VAL A 8 11.47 23.79 -24.35
CA VAL A 8 12.40 22.72 -24.00
C VAL A 8 12.98 22.90 -22.59
N THR A 9 13.31 24.13 -22.19
CA THR A 9 13.84 24.42 -20.86
C THR A 9 12.83 24.16 -19.73
N ILE A 10 11.54 24.38 -19.97
CA ILE A 10 10.47 24.10 -18.99
C ILE A 10 10.31 22.59 -18.77
N ILE A 11 10.46 21.78 -19.82
CA ILE A 11 10.31 20.31 -19.74
C ILE A 11 11.50 19.67 -19.00
N THR A 12 12.71 20.23 -19.09
CA THR A 12 13.92 19.69 -18.43
C THR A 12 14.08 20.11 -16.96
N ALA A 13 13.31 21.08 -16.48
CA ALA A 13 13.47 21.67 -15.14
C ALA A 13 12.47 21.14 -14.09
N ILE A 14 11.65 20.15 -14.43
CA ILE A 14 10.80 19.46 -13.43
C ILE A 14 11.66 18.36 -12.82
N PRO A 15 12.19 18.50 -11.59
CA PRO A 15 12.71 17.35 -10.88
C PRO A 15 11.55 16.37 -10.78
N ALA A 16 11.69 15.19 -11.37
CA ALA A 16 10.78 14.08 -11.12
C ALA A 16 10.91 13.75 -9.63
N ALA A 17 10.13 14.46 -8.81
CA ALA A 17 9.90 14.14 -7.43
C ALA A 17 9.18 12.79 -7.46
N HIS A 18 9.97 11.73 -7.52
CA HIS A 18 9.50 10.39 -7.30
C HIS A 18 9.03 10.39 -5.85
N ALA A 19 7.71 10.51 -5.67
CA ALA A 19 7.10 10.25 -4.39
C ALA A 19 7.60 8.87 -3.96
N ARG A 20 8.44 8.83 -2.92
CA ARG A 20 8.94 7.58 -2.39
C ARG A 20 7.73 6.84 -1.83
N GLU A 21 7.33 5.77 -2.50
CA GLU A 21 6.32 4.88 -1.99
C GLU A 21 6.89 4.24 -0.70
N THR A 22 6.47 4.74 0.45
CA THR A 22 6.82 4.17 1.75
C THR A 22 6.03 2.88 1.90
N ARG A 23 6.60 1.78 1.40
CA ARG A 23 6.07 0.44 1.67
C ARG A 23 6.33 0.14 3.14
N PRO A 24 5.34 -0.39 3.88
CA PRO A 24 5.58 -0.85 5.24
C PRO A 24 6.68 -1.91 5.22
N GLU A 25 7.70 -1.74 6.04
CA GLU A 25 8.74 -2.75 6.23
C GLU A 25 8.16 -3.87 7.11
N TYR A 26 8.15 -5.10 6.60
CA TYR A 26 7.68 -6.30 7.32
C TYR A 26 8.79 -6.87 8.22
N ASN A 27 9.39 -6.03 9.08
CA ASN A 27 10.54 -6.39 9.92
C ASN A 27 10.16 -6.68 11.38
N GLU A 28 8.86 -6.73 11.71
CA GLU A 28 8.42 -6.96 13.08
C GLU A 28 8.69 -8.41 13.51
N PRO A 29 9.29 -8.66 14.71
CA PRO A 29 9.72 -9.99 15.13
C PRO A 29 8.62 -11.06 15.13
N TYR A 30 7.37 -10.65 15.32
CA TYR A 30 6.21 -11.53 15.45
C TYR A 30 5.25 -11.47 14.26
N ARG A 31 5.51 -10.64 13.25
CA ARG A 31 4.64 -10.57 12.07
C ARG A 31 4.94 -11.74 11.14
N PRO A 32 3.95 -12.58 10.79
CA PRO A 32 4.13 -13.64 9.81
C PRO A 32 4.59 -13.10 8.45
N GLN A 33 5.61 -13.73 7.88
CA GLN A 33 6.19 -13.32 6.59
C GLN A 33 5.49 -13.97 5.39
N PHE A 34 4.82 -15.10 5.59
CA PHE A 34 4.16 -15.89 4.54
C PHE A 34 2.65 -15.96 4.68
N HIS A 35 2.09 -15.45 5.78
CA HIS A 35 0.65 -15.39 5.99
C HIS A 35 0.17 -13.95 5.84
N PHE A 36 -1.00 -13.79 5.24
CA PHE A 36 -1.63 -12.47 5.11
C PHE A 36 -1.87 -11.86 6.49
N THR A 37 -1.51 -10.58 6.65
CA THR A 37 -1.85 -9.74 7.81
C THR A 37 -2.11 -8.30 7.34
N PRO A 38 -3.05 -7.54 7.95
CA PRO A 38 -3.25 -6.15 7.62
C PRO A 38 -2.01 -5.34 8.01
N ILE A 39 -1.79 -4.20 7.36
CA ILE A 39 -0.66 -3.30 7.68
C ILE A 39 -0.66 -2.91 9.16
N GLN A 40 -1.83 -2.72 9.75
CA GLN A 40 -2.02 -2.36 11.15
C GLN A 40 -3.34 -2.91 11.69
N ASN A 41 -3.52 -2.81 13.01
CA ASN A 41 -4.74 -3.19 13.72
C ASN A 41 -5.13 -4.67 13.60
N TRP A 42 -6.32 -5.00 14.11
CA TRP A 42 -6.80 -6.37 14.20
C TRP A 42 -7.59 -6.79 12.97
N MET A 43 -7.37 -8.03 12.54
CA MET A 43 -8.23 -8.75 11.60
C MET A 43 -8.82 -9.99 12.26
N SER A 44 -10.04 -10.35 11.88
CA SER A 44 -10.62 -11.66 12.24
C SER A 44 -10.88 -12.48 10.96
N ASP A 45 -12.14 -12.76 10.66
CA ASP A 45 -12.48 -13.83 9.73
C ASP A 45 -12.17 -13.44 8.27
N PRO A 46 -11.62 -14.37 7.47
CA PRO A 46 -11.57 -14.20 6.03
C PRO A 46 -12.99 -14.23 5.46
N ASN A 47 -13.29 -13.28 4.58
CA ASN A 47 -14.57 -13.11 3.90
C ASN A 47 -14.37 -13.08 2.39
N GLY A 48 -15.41 -13.43 1.64
CA GLY A 48 -15.48 -13.15 0.20
C GLY A 48 -14.32 -13.72 -0.62
N LEU A 49 -13.77 -14.88 -0.24
CA LEU A 49 -12.72 -15.56 -0.99
C LEU A 49 -13.23 -15.88 -2.40
N VAL A 50 -12.76 -15.15 -3.40
CA VAL A 50 -13.23 -15.30 -4.79
C VAL A 50 -12.08 -15.19 -5.77
N TYR A 51 -12.09 -16.06 -6.78
CA TYR A 51 -11.26 -15.91 -7.96
C TYR A 51 -12.06 -15.18 -9.04
N PHE A 52 -11.61 -14.00 -9.45
CA PHE A 52 -12.31 -13.17 -10.42
C PHE A 52 -11.31 -12.41 -11.30
N LYS A 53 -11.53 -12.46 -12.63
CA LYS A 53 -10.71 -11.78 -13.64
C LYS A 53 -9.20 -12.04 -13.56
N GLY A 54 -8.81 -13.27 -13.21
CA GLY A 54 -7.39 -13.64 -13.13
C GLY A 54 -6.74 -13.41 -11.77
N GLU A 55 -7.49 -12.95 -10.78
CA GLU A 55 -6.98 -12.56 -9.46
C GLU A 55 -7.71 -13.30 -8.33
N TYR A 56 -6.97 -13.62 -7.27
CA TYR A 56 -7.52 -14.11 -6.02
C TYR A 56 -7.79 -12.91 -5.11
N HIS A 57 -9.05 -12.77 -4.69
CA HIS A 57 -9.49 -11.71 -3.79
C HIS A 57 -9.70 -12.28 -2.38
N LEU A 58 -9.05 -11.66 -1.39
CA LEU A 58 -9.21 -11.96 0.02
C LEU A 58 -9.78 -10.72 0.72
N PHE A 59 -10.99 -10.81 1.25
CA PHE A 59 -11.53 -9.84 2.18
C PHE A 59 -11.42 -10.39 3.60
N TYR A 60 -11.52 -9.54 4.61
CA TYR A 60 -11.47 -9.95 6.01
C TYR A 60 -12.18 -8.93 6.89
N GLN A 61 -12.62 -9.36 8.07
CA GLN A 61 -13.14 -8.42 9.08
C GLN A 61 -12.00 -7.55 9.60
N TYR A 62 -12.14 -6.23 9.49
CA TYR A 62 -11.12 -5.26 9.91
C TYR A 62 -11.64 -4.41 11.07
N ILE A 63 -10.93 -4.43 12.19
CA ILE A 63 -11.26 -3.62 13.37
C ILE A 63 -10.35 -2.39 13.37
N ARG A 64 -10.94 -1.21 13.23
CA ARG A 64 -10.18 0.06 13.13
C ARG A 64 -9.60 0.55 14.45
N THR A 65 -10.19 0.14 15.56
CA THR A 65 -9.81 0.58 16.90
C THR A 65 -8.97 -0.48 17.56
N GLU A 66 -7.96 -0.08 18.32
CA GLU A 66 -7.32 -1.00 19.27
C GLU A 66 -8.39 -1.56 20.21
N ILE A 67 -8.38 -2.88 20.37
CA ILE A 67 -9.33 -3.55 21.24
C ILE A 67 -8.98 -3.12 22.67
N ARG A 68 -9.85 -2.33 23.31
CA ARG A 68 -9.75 -2.09 24.75
C ARG A 68 -10.04 -3.42 25.46
N GLY A 69 -8.99 -4.17 25.76
CA GLY A 69 -9.05 -5.43 26.51
C GLY A 69 -9.01 -6.68 25.65
N GLY A 70 -7.82 -7.03 25.17
CA GLY A 70 -7.47 -8.43 24.96
C GLY A 70 -6.69 -8.88 26.19
N ILE A 71 -7.41 -9.53 27.13
CA ILE A 71 -7.19 -9.65 28.59
C ILE A 71 -7.23 -8.33 29.39
#